data_AF-A0A935GKN3-F1
#
_entry.id   AF-A0A935GKN3-F1
#
_cell.length_a   1.000
_cell.length_b   1.000
_cell.length_c   1.000
_cell.angle_alpha   90.00
_cell.angle_beta   90.00
_cell.angle_gamma   90.00
#
_symmetry.space_group_name_H-M   'P 1'
#
loop_
_entity.id
_entity.type
_entity.pdbx_description
1 polymer ?
#
loop_
_entity_poly.entity_id
_entity_poly.type
_entity_poly.pdbx_seq_one_letter_code
_entity_poly.pdbx_strand_id
1 'polypeptide(L)'
;MSTDPVAAPGRDSERETNFTHVLYLLHALAPFTAWLLAVIAIILGIVRRDDVRGTFIESHISWLSRTFWWGLLWIVICAVLTAVLFFSIIGLPIAWLPFTILFIWYLYRVIRGWLRLSDGRPVE
;
A
#
# COMPACT_ATOMS: atom_id res chain seq x y z
N MET A 1 -12.48 17.08 35.06
CA MET A 1 -11.50 15.98 35.18
C MET A 1 -12.10 14.77 34.50
N SER A 2 -11.90 14.66 33.20
CA SER A 2 -12.37 13.54 32.39
C SER A 2 -11.45 12.36 32.67
N THR A 3 -11.93 11.35 33.38
CA THR A 3 -11.24 10.06 33.45
C THR A 3 -11.46 9.40 32.09
N ASP A 4 -10.52 9.59 31.17
CA ASP A 4 -10.48 8.75 29.98
C ASP A 4 -10.38 7.29 30.46
N PRO A 5 -11.31 6.41 30.03
CA PRO A 5 -11.24 5.02 30.42
C PRO A 5 -9.94 4.46 29.86
N VAL A 6 -9.06 3.97 30.75
CA VAL A 6 -7.86 3.21 30.37
C VAL A 6 -8.33 2.07 29.48
N ALA A 7 -8.12 2.23 28.18
CA ALA A 7 -8.57 1.28 27.20
C ALA A 7 -7.89 -0.07 27.47
N ALA A 8 -8.68 -1.14 27.50
CA ALA A 8 -8.17 -2.46 27.79
C ALA A 8 -7.14 -2.84 26.70
N PRO A 9 -5.95 -3.35 27.06
CA PRO A 9 -4.83 -3.57 26.11
C PRO A 9 -5.17 -4.46 24.90
N GLY A 10 -6.24 -5.25 24.97
CA GLY A 10 -6.76 -6.02 23.83
C GLY A 10 -7.62 -5.24 22.84
N ARG A 11 -8.31 -4.16 23.25
CA ARG A 11 -9.25 -3.42 22.40
C ARG A 11 -8.55 -2.50 21.40
N ASP A 12 -7.45 -1.89 21.80
CA ASP A 12 -6.73 -0.92 20.97
C ASP A 12 -5.91 -1.63 19.90
N SER A 13 -5.23 -2.72 20.27
CA SER A 13 -4.49 -3.59 19.34
C SER A 13 -5.39 -4.20 18.25
N GLU A 14 -6.60 -4.62 18.61
CA GLU A 14 -7.59 -5.13 17.66
C GLU A 14 -8.08 -4.02 16.70
N ARG A 15 -8.24 -2.79 17.20
CA ARG A 15 -8.64 -1.64 16.39
C ARG A 15 -7.56 -1.21 15.39
N GLU A 16 -6.31 -1.23 15.81
CA GLU A 16 -5.14 -0.96 14.97
C GLU A 16 -4.93 -2.02 13.89
N THR A 17 -5.16 -3.29 14.23
CA THR A 17 -5.10 -4.41 13.28
C THR A 17 -6.21 -4.29 12.22
N ASN A 18 -7.45 -4.03 12.65
CA ASN A 18 -8.58 -3.79 11.75
C ASN A 18 -8.33 -2.60 10.81
N PHE A 19 -7.76 -1.51 11.34
CA PHE A 19 -7.38 -0.35 10.52
C PHE A 19 -6.34 -0.74 9.46
N THR A 20 -5.34 -1.53 9.83
CA THR A 20 -4.30 -1.97 8.89
C THR A 20 -4.86 -2.88 7.79
N HIS A 21 -5.83 -3.75 8.11
CA HIS A 21 -6.57 -4.50 7.09
C HIS A 21 -7.29 -3.58 6.09
N VAL A 22 -7.92 -2.50 6.57
CA VAL A 22 -8.54 -1.49 5.69
C VAL A 22 -7.49 -0.86 4.77
N LEU A 23 -6.32 -0.47 5.28
CA LEU A 23 -5.24 0.09 4.46
C LEU A 23 -4.79 -0.87 3.35
N TYR A 24 -4.66 -2.15 3.65
CA TYR A 24 -4.34 -3.17 2.67
C TYR A 24 -5.45 -3.36 1.63
N LEU A 25 -6.72 -3.31 2.05
CA LEU A 25 -7.87 -3.43 1.16
C LEU A 25 -7.93 -2.24 0.18
N LEU A 26 -7.69 -1.03 0.67
CA LEU A 26 -7.56 0.17 -0.17
C LEU A 26 -6.41 0.02 -1.17
N HIS A 27 -5.24 -0.47 -0.75
CA HIS A 27 -4.11 -0.70 -1.65
C HIS A 27 -4.42 -1.77 -2.71
N ALA A 28 -5.07 -2.87 -2.33
CA ALA A 28 -5.44 -3.93 -3.28
C ALA A 28 -6.42 -3.44 -4.36
N LEU A 29 -7.32 -2.52 -4.01
CA LEU A 29 -8.28 -1.93 -4.93
C LEU A 29 -7.72 -0.72 -5.70
N ALA A 30 -6.60 -0.15 -5.27
CA ALA A 30 -6.02 1.05 -5.87
C ALA A 30 -5.79 0.95 -7.38
N PRO A 31 -5.31 -0.17 -7.95
CA PRO A 31 -5.13 -0.28 -9.39
C PRO A 31 -6.39 -0.10 -10.22
N PHE A 32 -7.54 -0.51 -9.70
CA PHE A 32 -8.84 -0.35 -10.36
C PHE A 32 -9.34 1.09 -10.35
N THR A 33 -8.72 1.95 -9.55
CA THR A 33 -9.07 3.37 -9.40
C THR A 33 -7.95 4.30 -9.85
N ALA A 34 -7.06 3.83 -10.74
CA ALA A 34 -5.89 4.59 -11.17
C ALA A 34 -5.05 5.11 -9.99
N TRP A 35 -4.78 4.24 -9.01
CA TRP A 35 -3.98 4.52 -7.80
C TRP A 35 -4.59 5.48 -6.76
N LEU A 36 -5.81 6.00 -6.96
CA LEU A 36 -6.44 6.92 -6.00
C LEU A 36 -6.59 6.31 -4.60
N LEU A 37 -7.04 5.06 -4.46
CA LEU A 37 -7.17 4.45 -3.13
C LEU A 37 -5.82 4.21 -2.43
N ALA A 38 -4.72 4.05 -3.18
CA ALA A 38 -3.39 3.93 -2.57
C ALA A 38 -2.95 5.26 -1.93
N VAL A 39 -3.32 6.40 -2.54
CA VAL A 39 -3.08 7.73 -1.97
C VAL A 39 -3.88 7.91 -0.68
N ILE A 40 -5.16 7.51 -0.65
CA ILE A 40 -5.97 7.59 0.58
C ILE A 40 -5.35 6.72 1.69
N ALA A 41 -4.94 5.49 1.36
CA ALA A 41 -4.31 4.60 2.33
C ALA A 41 -2.97 5.10 2.87
N ILE A 42 -2.12 5.74 2.04
CA ILE A 42 -0.86 6.31 2.55
C ILE A 42 -1.10 7.51 3.46
N ILE A 43 -2.09 8.36 3.14
CA ILE A 43 -2.46 9.50 3.98
C ILE A 43 -2.95 8.98 5.35
N LEU A 44 -3.86 8.01 5.35
CA LEU A 44 -4.36 7.39 6.57
C LEU A 44 -3.24 6.75 7.41
N GLY A 45 -2.30 6.06 6.76
CA GLY A 45 -1.13 5.47 7.42
C GLY A 45 -0.21 6.53 8.04
N ILE A 46 0.04 7.65 7.35
CA ILE A 46 0.91 8.73 7.87
C ILE A 46 0.24 9.45 9.04
N VAL A 47 -1.05 9.76 8.95
CA VAL A 47 -1.80 10.45 10.01
C VAL A 47 -1.84 9.63 11.30
N ARG A 48 -1.97 8.30 11.18
CA ARG A 48 -1.98 7.37 12.32
C ARG A 48 -0.60 6.86 12.73
N ARG A 49 0.47 7.31 12.08
CA ARG A 49 1.82 6.78 12.32
C ARG A 49 2.29 7.02 13.75
N ASP A 50 1.95 8.17 14.32
CA ASP A 50 2.36 8.54 15.68
C ASP A 50 1.59 7.75 16.75
N ASP A 51 0.36 7.32 16.44
CA ASP A 51 -0.48 6.51 17.34
C ASP A 51 0.04 5.07 17.47
N VAL A 52 0.69 4.52 16.44
CA VAL A 52 1.13 3.12 16.39
C VAL A 52 2.64 2.92 16.57
N ARG A 53 3.36 3.95 17.04
CA ARG A 53 4.82 3.89 17.23
C ARG A 53 5.23 2.79 18.21
N GLY A 54 6.25 2.01 17.84
CA GLY A 54 6.76 0.92 18.68
C GLY A 54 5.93 -0.37 18.61
N THR A 55 4.89 -0.42 17.77
CA THR A 55 4.12 -1.64 17.48
C THR A 55 4.60 -2.29 16.18
N PHE A 56 4.24 -3.56 15.97
CA PHE A 56 4.48 -4.23 14.69
C PHE A 56 3.69 -3.59 13.52
N ILE A 57 2.67 -2.78 13.79
CA ILE A 57 1.88 -2.05 12.78
C ILE A 57 2.71 -0.93 12.13
N GLU A 58 3.63 -0.31 12.87
CA GLU A 58 4.54 0.69 12.31
C GLU A 58 5.33 0.14 11.11
N SER A 59 5.78 -1.11 11.21
CA SER A 59 6.49 -1.80 10.11
C SER A 59 5.62 -1.93 8.85
N HIS A 60 4.32 -2.21 9.01
CA HIS A 60 3.37 -2.33 7.91
C HIS A 60 3.09 -0.98 7.24
N ILE A 61 2.90 0.09 8.02
CA ILE A 61 2.74 1.45 7.47
C ILE A 61 3.97 1.86 6.67
N SER A 62 5.17 1.55 7.18
CA SER A 62 6.42 1.84 6.48
C SER A 62 6.57 1.04 5.17
N TRP A 63 6.14 -0.24 5.17
CA TRP A 63 6.16 -1.11 4.00
C TRP A 63 5.18 -0.65 2.92
N LEU A 64 3.93 -0.31 3.30
CA LEU A 64 2.94 0.27 2.37
C LEU A 64 3.48 1.56 1.76
N SER A 65 4.06 2.43 2.59
CA SER A 65 4.62 3.70 2.13
C SER A 65 5.74 3.50 1.10
N ARG A 66 6.68 2.57 1.36
CA ARG A 66 7.72 2.21 0.37
C ARG A 66 7.11 1.64 -0.90
N THR A 67 6.09 0.80 -0.78
CA THR A 67 5.40 0.17 -1.93
C THR A 67 4.72 1.21 -2.81
N PHE A 68 4.10 2.23 -2.21
CA PHE A 68 3.55 3.36 -2.93
C PHE A 68 4.61 4.14 -3.70
N TRP A 69 5.71 4.54 -3.05
CA TRP A 69 6.77 5.31 -3.73
C TRP A 69 7.43 4.54 -4.86
N TRP A 70 7.72 3.25 -4.65
CA TRP A 70 8.22 2.39 -5.73
C TRP A 70 7.19 2.20 -6.84
N GLY A 71 5.91 2.03 -6.50
CA GLY A 71 4.83 1.93 -7.47
C GLY A 71 4.69 3.19 -8.32
N LEU A 72 4.74 4.38 -7.68
CA LEU A 72 4.69 5.67 -8.36
C LEU A 72 5.89 5.85 -9.30
N LEU A 73 7.10 5.49 -8.86
CA LEU A 73 8.30 5.51 -9.70
C LEU A 73 8.12 4.61 -10.94
N TRP A 74 7.65 3.38 -10.76
CA TRP A 74 7.43 2.45 -11.86
C TRP A 74 6.31 2.90 -12.82
N ILE A 75 5.26 3.55 -12.33
CA ILE A 75 4.23 4.16 -13.19
C ILE A 75 4.86 5.22 -14.08
N VAL A 76 5.70 6.11 -13.52
CA VAL A 76 6.41 7.14 -14.31
C VAL A 76 7.31 6.49 -15.35
N ILE A 77 8.07 5.44 -14.98
CA ILE A 77 8.93 4.70 -15.92
C ILE A 77 8.10 4.06 -17.05
N CYS A 78 6.99 3.39 -16.73
CA CYS A 78 6.12 2.76 -17.72
C CYS A 78 5.48 3.81 -18.64
N ALA A 79 5.08 4.97 -18.10
CA ALA A 79 4.53 6.07 -18.88
C ALA A 79 5.56 6.66 -19.87
N VAL A 80 6.81 6.86 -19.42
CA VAL A 80 7.90 7.34 -20.29
C VAL A 80 8.23 6.30 -21.37
N LEU A 81 8.37 5.03 -21.01
CA LEU A 81 8.61 3.94 -21.98
C LEU A 81 7.49 3.86 -23.02
N THR A 82 6.24 3.97 -22.57
CA THR A 82 5.07 3.97 -23.45
C THR A 82 5.07 5.18 -24.36
N ALA A 83 5.39 6.39 -23.86
CA ALA A 83 5.47 7.60 -24.67
C ALA A 83 6.56 7.53 -25.75
N VAL A 84 7.72 6.94 -25.43
CA VAL A 84 8.79 6.68 -26.42
C VAL A 84 8.33 5.67 -27.48
N LEU A 85 7.69 4.58 -27.05
CA LEU A 85 7.16 3.55 -27.95
C LEU A 85 5.97 4.02 -28.78
N PHE A 86 5.26 5.07 -28.36
CA PHE A 86 4.09 5.63 -29.08
C PHE A 86 4.47 6.20 -30.45
N PHE A 87 5.74 6.59 -30.66
CA PHE A 87 6.24 6.99 -31.98
C PHE A 87 6.42 5.80 -32.95
N SER A 88 6.26 4.56 -32.47
CA SER A 88 6.39 3.34 -33.27
C SER A 88 5.07 2.58 -33.32
N ILE A 89 4.52 2.34 -34.51
CA ILE A 89 3.22 1.65 -34.73
C ILE A 89 3.16 0.25 -34.08
N ILE A 90 4.33 -0.38 -33.86
CA ILE A 90 4.49 -1.70 -33.24
C ILE A 90 4.46 -1.66 -31.70
N GLY A 91 4.58 -0.47 -31.09
CA GLY A 91 4.70 -0.29 -29.64
C GLY A 91 3.41 -0.54 -28.85
N LEU A 92 2.25 -0.51 -29.51
CA LEU A 92 0.94 -0.52 -28.84
C LEU A 92 0.67 -1.79 -27.99
N PRO A 93 0.88 -3.04 -28.47
CA PRO A 93 0.71 -4.23 -27.64
C PRO A 93 1.84 -4.41 -26.62
N ILE A 94 3.06 -3.98 -26.94
CA ILE A 94 4.24 -4.08 -26.05
C ILE A 94 4.11 -3.11 -24.87
N ALA A 95 3.45 -1.97 -25.06
CA ALA A 95 3.24 -0.98 -24.01
C ALA A 95 2.44 -1.53 -22.80
N TRP A 96 1.58 -2.54 -22.98
CA TRP A 96 0.78 -3.13 -21.90
C TRP A 96 1.55 -4.11 -21.02
N LEU A 97 2.64 -4.71 -21.53
CA LEU A 97 3.46 -5.66 -20.78
C LEU A 97 4.08 -5.05 -19.51
N PRO A 98 4.75 -3.87 -19.56
CA PRO A 98 5.27 -3.19 -18.38
C PRO A 98 4.20 -2.92 -17.32
N PHE A 99 3.02 -2.46 -17.72
CA PHE A 99 1.91 -2.19 -16.79
C PHE A 99 1.39 -3.47 -16.13
N THR A 100 1.32 -4.57 -16.88
CA THR A 100 0.86 -5.86 -16.33
C THR A 100 1.87 -6.43 -15.33
N ILE A 101 3.17 -6.36 -15.65
CA ILE A 101 4.25 -6.77 -14.73
C ILE A 101 4.21 -5.92 -13.46
N LEU A 102 4.06 -4.60 -13.60
CA LEU A 102 3.95 -3.69 -12.47
C LEU A 102 2.73 -4.01 -11.59
N PHE A 103 1.58 -4.29 -12.21
CA PHE A 103 0.36 -4.67 -11.51
C PHE A 103 0.54 -5.95 -10.69
N ILE A 104 1.12 -7.01 -11.30
CA ILE A 104 1.39 -8.27 -10.62
C ILE A 104 2.39 -8.06 -9.47
N TRP A 105 3.47 -7.31 -9.69
CA TRP A 105 4.47 -7.01 -8.67
C TRP A 105 3.85 -6.26 -7.48
N TYR A 106 3.01 -5.26 -7.77
CA TYR A 106 2.34 -4.45 -6.76
C TYR A 106 1.38 -5.30 -5.92
N LEU A 107 0.51 -6.08 -6.58
CA LEU A 107 -0.40 -7.02 -5.91
C LEU A 107 0.36 -8.03 -5.05
N TYR A 108 1.41 -8.65 -5.57
CA TYR A 108 2.25 -9.56 -4.82
C TYR A 108 2.78 -8.91 -3.53
N ARG A 109 3.29 -7.68 -3.61
CA ARG A 109 3.88 -6.98 -2.46
C ARG A 109 2.83 -6.61 -1.40
N VAL A 110 1.64 -6.23 -1.84
CA VAL A 110 0.49 -5.92 -0.98
C VAL A 110 -0.01 -7.20 -0.30
N ILE A 111 -0.24 -8.28 -1.06
CA ILE A 111 -0.70 -9.58 -0.51
C ILE A 111 0.33 -10.16 0.46
N ARG A 112 1.62 -10.11 0.14
CA ARG A 112 2.69 -10.60 1.04
C ARG A 112 2.69 -9.85 2.37
N GLY A 113 2.49 -8.54 2.34
CA GLY A 113 2.37 -7.74 3.54
C GLY A 113 1.10 -8.08 4.32
N TRP A 114 -0.03 -8.26 3.64
CA TRP A 114 -1.30 -8.64 4.26
C TRP A 114 -1.18 -9.98 4.99
N LEU A 115 -0.61 -10.99 4.34
CA LEU A 115 -0.44 -12.32 4.94
C LEU A 115 0.35 -12.26 6.25
N ARG A 116 1.42 -11.45 6.29
CA ARG A 116 2.22 -11.26 7.52
C ARG A 116 1.46 -10.51 8.62
N LEU A 117 0.61 -9.56 8.25
CA LEU A 117 -0.29 -8.91 9.20
C LEU A 117 -1.26 -9.93 9.81
N SER A 118 -1.86 -10.80 9.00
CA SER A 118 -2.74 -11.87 9.46
C SER A 118 -2.04 -12.88 10.36
N ASP A 119 -0.73 -13.09 10.16
CA ASP A 119 0.12 -13.92 11.03
C ASP A 119 0.60 -13.18 12.30
N GLY A 120 0.26 -11.90 12.50
CA GLY A 120 0.71 -11.08 13.61
C GLY A 120 2.22 -10.80 13.62
N ARG A 121 2.88 -10.87 12.45
CA ARG A 121 4.33 -10.73 12.30
C ARG A 121 4.70 -9.38 11.68
N PRO A 122 5.79 -8.74 12.12
CA PRO A 122 6.29 -7.52 11.48
C PRO A 122 6.76 -7.79 10.04
N VAL A 123 6.78 -6.73 9.23
CA VAL A 123 7.24 -6.75 7.84
C VAL A 123 8.54 -5.97 7.71
N GLU A 124 9.56 -6.63 7.13
CA GLU A 124 10.85 -6.03 6.74
C GLU A 124 10.94 -5.84 5.22
#